data_AF-A0A6N9IUM0-F1
#
_entry.id   AF-A0A6N9IUM0-F1
#
_cell.length_a   1.000
_cell.length_b   1.000
_cell.length_c   1.000
_cell.angle_alpha   90.00
_cell.angle_beta   90.00
_cell.angle_gamma   90.00
#
_symmetry.space_group_name_H-M   'P 1'
#
loop_
_entity.id
_entity.type
_entity.pdbx_description
1 polymer ?
#
loop_
_entity_poly.entity_id
_entity_poly.type
_entity_poly.pdbx_seq_one_letter_code
_entity_poly.pdbx_strand_id
1 'polypeptide(L)' 'MSRRVVVTGLGAVSPNGIGLKSFWENTCQGISGID' A
#
# COMPACT_ATOMS: atom_id res chain seq x y z
N MET A 1 2.16 22.23 -21.93
CA MET A 1 1.46 21.00 -21.50
C MET A 1 2.23 20.38 -20.34
N SER A 2 1.56 19.94 -19.26
CA SER A 2 2.22 19.15 -18.22
C SER A 2 2.41 17.70 -18.69
N ARG A 3 3.53 17.07 -18.31
CA ARG A 3 3.80 15.66 -18.62
C ARG A 3 2.86 14.77 -17.80
N ARG A 4 2.04 13.96 -18.48
CA ARG A 4 1.21 12.94 -17.81
C ARG A 4 2.08 11.74 -17.45
N VAL A 5 2.11 11.41 -16.16
CA VAL A 5 2.80 10.22 -15.63
C VAL A 5 1.76 9.29 -15.05
N VAL A 6 1.90 7.99 -15.31
CA VAL A 6 1.02 6.95 -14.79
C VAL A 6 1.83 5.96 -13.95
N VAL A 7 1.17 5.35 -12.97
CA VAL A 7 1.73 4.25 -12.17
C VAL A 7 1.32 2.94 -12.84
N THR A 8 2.30 2.14 -13.27
CA THR A 8 2.08 0.87 -13.98
C THR A 8 2.17 -0.35 -13.07
N GLY A 9 2.61 -0.18 -11.82
CA GLY A 9 2.71 -1.24 -10.83
C GLY A 9 3.01 -0.66 -9.45
N LEU A 10 2.57 -1.38 -8.41
CA LEU A 10 2.80 -1.02 -7.02
C LEU A 10 3.00 -2.28 -6.18
N GLY A 11 3.92 -2.21 -5.23
CA GLY A 11 4.13 -3.21 -4.20
C GLY A 11 4.34 -2.51 -2.86
N ALA A 12 4.03 -3.20 -1.77
CA ALA A 12 4.17 -2.67 -0.42
C ALA A 12 4.81 -3.73 0.49
N VAL A 13 5.72 -3.30 1.34
CA VAL A 13 6.27 -4.09 2.45
C VAL A 13 6.19 -3.19 3.67
N SER A 14 5.27 -3.51 4.57
CA SER A 14 4.94 -2.70 5.73
C SER A 14 4.75 -3.60 6.96
N PRO A 15 4.97 -3.12 8.18
CA PRO A 15 4.70 -3.90 9.40
C PRO A 15 3.25 -4.41 9.48
N ASN A 16 2.30 -3.64 8.95
CA ASN A 16 0.91 -4.04 8.89
C ASN A 16 0.55 -4.91 7.67
N GLY A 17 1.51 -5.31 6.82
CA GLY A 17 1.21 -6.20 5.70
C GLY A 17 2.28 -6.24 4.61
N ILE A 18 2.55 -7.45 4.09
CA ILE A 18 3.42 -7.69 2.95
C ILE A 18 2.57 -7.91 1.70
N GLY A 19 2.90 -7.19 0.64
CA GLY A 19 2.15 -7.18 -0.62
C GLY A 19 0.98 -6.20 -0.60
N LEU A 20 0.52 -5.84 -1.79
CA LEU A 20 -0.47 -4.78 -1.99
C LEU A 20 -1.79 -5.07 -1.26
N LYS A 21 -2.28 -6.31 -1.35
CA LYS A 21 -3.58 -6.71 -0.79
C LYS A 21 -3.59 -6.62 0.74
N SER A 22 -2.64 -7.28 1.40
CA SER A 22 -2.55 -7.30 2.86
C SER A 22 -2.32 -5.89 3.42
N PHE A 23 -1.40 -5.13 2.81
CA PHE A 23 -1.16 -3.74 3.20
C PHE A 23 -2.44 -2.89 3.10
N TRP A 24 -3.16 -2.98 1.98
CA TRP A 24 -4.36 -2.18 1.74
C TRP A 24 -5.51 -2.56 2.68
N GLU A 25 -5.83 -3.84 2.80
CA GLU A 25 -6.91 -4.33 3.65
C GLU A 25 -6.69 -3.94 5.11
N ASN A 26 -5.48 -4.17 5.63
CA ASN A 26 -5.14 -3.86 7.02
C ASN A 26 -5.14 -2.35 7.27
N THR A 27 -4.67 -1.54 6.32
CA THR A 27 -4.74 -0.08 6.39
C THR A 27 -6.20 0.41 6.42
N CYS A 28 -7.06 -0.11 5.54
CA CYS A 28 -8.48 0.25 5.50
C CYS A 28 -9.25 -0.17 6.76
N GLN A 29 -8.84 -1.26 7.40
CA GLN A 29 -9.45 -1.75 8.64
C GLN A 29 -8.88 -1.10 9.90
N GLY A 30 -7.85 -0.24 9.78
CA GLY A 30 -7.22 0.41 10.93
C GLY A 30 -6.37 -0.54 11.79
N ILE A 31 -5.85 -1.62 11.20
CA ILE A 31 -5.00 -2.59 11.91
C ILE A 31 -3.59 -2.00 12.06
N SER A 32 -3.15 -1.86 13.32
CA SER A 32 -1.77 -1.49 13.66
C SER A 32 -0.82 -2.64 13.33
N GLY A 33 0.33 -2.31 12.75
CA GLY A 33 1.42 -3.28 12.52
C GLY A 33 2.49 -3.27 13.61
N ILE A 34 2.24 -2.58 14.72
CA ILE A 34 3.13 -2.43 15.87
C ILE A 34 2.33 -2.62 17.16
N ASP A 35 2.98 -3.22 18.16
CA ASP A 35 2.54 -3.24 19.57
C ASP A 35 3.25 -2.14 20.36
#